data_AF-A0A2S6THR4-F1
#
_entry.id   AF-A0A2S6THR4-F1
#
_cell.length_a   1.000
_cell.length_b   1.000
_cell.length_c   1.000
_cell.angle_alpha   90.00
_cell.angle_beta   90.00
_cell.angle_gamma   90.00
#
_symmetry.space_group_name_H-M   'P 1'
#
loop_
_entity.id
_entity.type
_entity.pdbx_description
1 polymer ?
#
loop_
_entity_poly.entity_id
_entity_poly.type
_entity_poly.pdbx_seq_one_letter_code
_entity_poly.pdbx_strand_id
1 'polypeptide(L)'
;MEAGEYGISDLSGREAEFRDSISQALEYAKTLESRFIHVLAGIVPDGESRERCHEVYVENLKWASETCGDADVGVLIEPINTFERPGYLTTLTAEARDTVTRVGHPNLGIQFDFHNAQLMEGSLTRALEETIGSIKHMQIAGLPGRTPPDEGEMNYPYLFGVIDRLGYEGWIGHEYRPHDDGATKESLRWAAEFGLG
;
A
#
# COMPACT_ATOMS: atom_id res chain seq x y z
N MET A 1 5.76 4.94 -18.57
CA MET A 1 4.69 3.93 -18.46
C MET A 1 3.89 3.90 -19.74
N GLU A 2 3.76 2.72 -20.33
CA GLU A 2 2.93 2.45 -21.50
C GLU A 2 1.46 2.19 -21.10
N ALA A 3 0.56 2.15 -22.08
CA ALA A 3 -0.86 1.91 -21.81
C ALA A 3 -1.07 0.51 -21.22
N GLY A 4 -1.67 0.43 -20.04
CA GLY A 4 -1.94 -0.83 -19.33
C GLY A 4 -0.94 -1.15 -18.21
N GLU A 5 0.13 -0.37 -18.06
CA GLU A 5 1.09 -0.53 -16.96
C GLU A 5 0.59 0.16 -15.67
N TYR A 6 0.87 -0.43 -14.51
CA TYR A 6 0.56 0.14 -13.20
C TYR A 6 1.70 -0.12 -12.22
N GLY A 7 2.88 0.42 -12.54
CA GLY A 7 4.15 0.05 -11.93
C GLY A 7 5.05 -0.67 -12.95
N ILE A 8 6.36 -0.64 -12.70
CA ILE A 8 7.39 -1.25 -13.57
C ILE A 8 8.37 -2.11 -12.77
N SER A 9 8.11 -2.34 -11.48
CA SER A 9 9.08 -2.96 -10.59
C SER A 9 9.11 -4.50 -10.73
N ASP A 10 8.13 -5.09 -11.40
CA ASP A 10 8.04 -6.50 -11.74
C ASP A 10 8.43 -6.84 -13.19
N LEU A 11 8.81 -5.84 -13.99
CA LEU A 11 9.08 -6.00 -15.42
C LEU A 11 10.56 -6.34 -15.69
N SER A 12 10.80 -7.56 -16.18
CA SER A 12 12.15 -7.99 -16.59
C SER A 12 12.71 -7.12 -17.71
N GLY A 13 13.97 -6.70 -17.59
CA GLY A 13 14.66 -5.86 -18.58
C GLY A 13 14.41 -4.36 -18.42
N ARG A 14 13.59 -3.94 -17.44
CA ARG A 14 13.33 -2.52 -17.11
C ARG A 14 13.88 -2.11 -15.74
N GLU A 15 14.80 -2.90 -15.19
CA GLU A 15 15.39 -2.67 -13.88
C GLU A 15 16.13 -1.32 -13.82
N ALA A 16 16.77 -0.90 -14.92
CA ALA A 16 17.43 0.41 -14.98
C ALA A 16 16.42 1.57 -14.87
N GLU A 17 15.30 1.49 -15.59
CA GLU A 17 14.24 2.50 -15.52
C GLU A 17 13.58 2.52 -14.13
N PHE A 18 13.37 1.35 -13.52
CA PHE A 18 12.91 1.26 -12.14
C PHE A 18 13.87 1.98 -11.18
N ARG A 19 15.18 1.75 -11.29
CA ARG A 19 16.19 2.39 -10.42
C ARG A 19 16.24 3.92 -10.60
N ASP A 20 16.09 4.39 -11.83
CA ASP A 20 16.01 5.82 -12.13
C ASP A 20 14.74 6.43 -11.48
N SER A 21 13.61 5.72 -11.54
CA SER A 21 12.35 6.16 -10.90
C SER A 21 12.46 6.26 -9.38
N ILE A 22 13.15 5.31 -8.73
CA ILE A 22 13.42 5.35 -7.28
C ILE A 22 14.35 6.51 -6.94
N SER A 23 15.38 6.75 -7.74
CA SER A 23 16.32 7.85 -7.52
C SER A 23 15.59 9.20 -7.55
N GLN A 24 14.68 9.38 -8.52
CA GLN A 24 13.83 10.56 -8.61
C GLN A 24 12.86 10.64 -7.42
N ALA A 25 12.17 9.55 -7.08
CA ALA A 25 11.25 9.52 -5.94
C ALA A 25 11.95 9.86 -4.62
N LEU A 26 13.21 9.43 -4.45
CA LEU A 26 14.02 9.74 -3.28
C LEU A 26 14.39 11.22 -3.19
N GLU A 27 14.64 11.89 -4.32
CA GLU A 27 14.85 13.34 -4.36
C GLU A 27 13.61 14.09 -3.87
N TYR A 28 12.42 13.69 -4.34
CA TYR A 28 11.16 14.23 -3.84
C TYR A 28 10.93 13.92 -2.37
N ALA A 29 11.17 12.69 -1.93
CA ALA A 29 10.98 12.28 -0.54
C ALA A 29 11.86 13.11 0.40
N LYS A 30 13.13 13.35 0.04
CA LYS A 30 14.04 14.22 0.81
C LYS A 30 13.55 15.66 0.86
N THR A 31 13.10 16.20 -0.27
CA THR A 31 12.63 17.59 -0.37
C THR A 31 11.34 17.82 0.43
N LEU A 32 10.46 16.82 0.48
CA LEU A 32 9.17 16.88 1.16
C LEU A 32 9.22 16.32 2.59
N GLU A 33 10.38 15.86 3.04
CA GLU A 33 10.56 15.16 4.32
C GLU A 33 9.61 13.95 4.46
N SER A 34 9.30 13.28 3.34
CA SER A 34 8.49 12.06 3.35
C SER A 34 9.30 10.91 3.92
N ARG A 35 8.69 10.17 4.84
CA ARG A 35 9.30 9.00 5.48
C ARG A 35 9.24 7.75 4.63
N PHE A 36 8.36 7.70 3.64
CA PHE A 36 8.07 6.48 2.88
C PHE A 36 7.89 6.75 1.40
N ILE A 37 8.26 5.75 0.59
CA ILE A 37 7.96 5.63 -0.83
C ILE A 37 7.22 4.30 -1.03
N HIS A 38 6.02 4.35 -1.60
CA HIS A 38 5.32 3.15 -2.06
C HIS A 38 5.85 2.75 -3.44
N VAL A 39 6.36 1.52 -3.54
CA VAL A 39 6.79 0.91 -4.80
C VAL A 39 5.66 0.03 -5.34
N LEU A 40 5.04 0.50 -6.43
CA LEU A 40 4.03 -0.26 -7.15
C LEU A 40 4.67 -1.49 -7.79
N ALA A 41 4.11 -2.68 -7.50
CA ALA A 41 4.54 -3.94 -8.08
C ALA A 41 4.44 -3.92 -9.61
N GLY A 42 3.21 -3.87 -10.12
CA GLY A 42 2.92 -3.90 -11.56
C GLY A 42 1.76 -4.83 -11.89
N ILE A 43 1.38 -4.83 -13.17
CA ILE A 43 0.41 -5.78 -13.73
C ILE A 43 1.21 -6.82 -14.52
N VAL A 44 0.97 -8.10 -14.23
CA VAL A 44 1.66 -9.21 -14.89
C VAL A 44 1.39 -9.15 -16.39
N PRO A 45 2.43 -9.01 -17.25
CA PRO A 45 2.24 -8.95 -18.70
C PRO A 45 1.70 -10.25 -19.28
N ASP A 46 0.95 -10.15 -20.37
CA ASP A 46 0.45 -11.32 -21.10
C ASP A 46 1.59 -12.24 -21.55
N GLY A 47 1.52 -13.51 -21.18
CA GLY A 47 2.50 -14.53 -21.54
C GLY A 47 3.72 -14.63 -20.62
N GLU A 48 3.88 -13.71 -19.66
CA GLU A 48 4.88 -13.82 -18.60
C GLU A 48 4.37 -14.67 -17.44
N SER A 49 5.28 -15.31 -16.70
CA SER A 49 4.91 -16.05 -15.49
C SER A 49 4.87 -15.13 -14.28
N ARG A 50 3.83 -15.28 -13.46
CA ARG A 50 3.67 -14.52 -12.22
C ARG A 50 4.89 -14.71 -11.30
N GLU A 51 5.43 -15.92 -11.25
CA GLU A 51 6.61 -16.26 -10.45
C GLU A 51 7.85 -15.48 -10.91
N ARG A 52 8.06 -15.38 -12.22
CA ARG A 52 9.20 -14.65 -12.79
C ARG A 52 9.08 -13.14 -12.54
N CYS A 53 7.89 -12.57 -12.72
CA CYS A 53 7.61 -11.18 -12.35
C CYS A 53 7.86 -10.94 -10.85
N HIS A 54 7.45 -11.89 -9.99
CA HIS A 54 7.68 -11.80 -8.55
C HIS A 54 9.16 -11.87 -8.18
N GLU A 55 9.96 -12.71 -8.84
CA GLU A 55 11.42 -12.73 -8.65
C GLU A 55 12.07 -11.39 -8.99
N VAL A 56 11.70 -10.78 -10.12
CA VAL A 56 12.17 -9.45 -10.51
C VAL A 56 11.75 -8.39 -9.48
N TYR A 57 10.50 -8.46 -9.03
CA TYR A 57 9.97 -7.55 -8.01
C TYR A 57 10.74 -7.64 -6.69
N VAL A 58 11.03 -8.85 -6.20
CA VAL A 58 11.82 -9.06 -4.98
C VAL A 58 13.22 -8.46 -5.09
N GLU A 59 13.92 -8.69 -6.21
CA GLU A 59 15.27 -8.14 -6.42
C GLU A 59 15.26 -6.61 -6.50
N ASN A 60 14.26 -6.03 -7.17
CA ASN A 60 14.08 -4.59 -7.25
C ASN A 60 13.74 -3.97 -5.89
N LEU A 61 12.86 -4.58 -5.10
CA LEU A 61 12.55 -4.15 -3.74
C LEU A 61 13.77 -4.21 -2.83
N LYS A 62 14.58 -5.26 -2.95
CA LYS A 62 15.83 -5.38 -2.18
C LYS A 62 16.76 -4.21 -2.47
N TRP A 63 17.01 -3.95 -3.75
CA TRP A 63 17.84 -2.81 -4.18
C TRP A 63 17.26 -1.46 -3.71
N ALA A 64 15.94 -1.26 -3.84
CA ALA A 64 15.28 -0.03 -3.42
C ALA A 64 15.34 0.15 -1.89
N SER A 65 15.19 -0.94 -1.13
CA SER A 65 15.24 -0.93 0.34
C SER A 65 16.61 -0.53 0.87
N GLU A 66 17.69 -1.04 0.24
CA GLU A 66 19.07 -0.65 0.52
C GLU A 66 19.28 0.84 0.17
N THR A 67 18.94 1.23 -1.05
CA THR A 67 19.17 2.59 -1.59
C THR A 67 18.41 3.68 -0.79
N CYS A 68 17.14 3.45 -0.50
CA CYS A 68 16.34 4.41 0.28
C CYS A 68 16.71 4.38 1.76
N GLY A 69 17.19 3.24 2.28
CA GLY A 69 17.63 3.08 3.66
C GLY A 69 18.82 3.96 4.02
N ASP A 70 19.78 4.13 3.09
CA ASP A 70 20.91 5.06 3.24
C ASP A 70 20.48 6.53 3.43
N ALA A 71 19.24 6.85 3.07
CA ALA A 71 18.65 8.17 3.18
C ALA A 71 17.56 8.27 4.26
N ASP A 72 17.40 7.25 5.11
CA ASP A 72 16.35 7.16 6.14
C ASP A 72 14.93 7.28 5.57
N VAL A 73 14.71 6.77 4.36
CA VAL A 73 13.40 6.70 3.70
C VAL A 73 12.99 5.24 3.56
N GLY A 74 11.85 4.87 4.13
CA GLY A 74 11.30 3.52 4.05
C GLY A 74 10.66 3.21 2.70
N VAL A 75 10.61 1.92 2.36
CA VAL A 75 9.94 1.40 1.17
C VAL A 75 8.70 0.64 1.58
N LEU A 76 7.58 0.87 0.90
CA LEU A 76 6.32 0.18 1.14
C LEU A 76 5.91 -0.67 -0.06
N ILE A 77 5.25 -1.79 0.22
CA ILE A 77 4.45 -2.54 -0.73
C ILE A 77 2.98 -2.47 -0.33
N GLU A 78 2.09 -2.34 -1.31
CA GLU A 78 0.64 -2.36 -1.10
C GLU A 78 0.01 -3.52 -1.90
N PRO A 79 -0.68 -4.46 -1.25
CA PRO A 79 -1.58 -5.36 -1.95
C PRO A 79 -2.74 -4.57 -2.56
N ILE A 80 -2.99 -4.74 -3.87
CA ILE A 80 -4.08 -4.04 -4.57
C ILE A 80 -5.12 -5.03 -5.08
N ASN A 81 -6.39 -4.66 -4.99
CA ASN A 81 -7.51 -5.52 -5.38
C ASN A 81 -7.60 -5.72 -6.90
N THR A 82 -8.03 -6.91 -7.31
CA THR A 82 -8.16 -7.30 -8.72
C THR A 82 -9.42 -6.75 -9.40
N PHE A 83 -10.37 -6.18 -8.64
CA PHE A 83 -11.56 -5.54 -9.20
C PHE A 83 -11.22 -4.20 -9.86
N GLU A 84 -10.39 -3.40 -9.20
CA GLU A 84 -9.91 -2.11 -9.70
C GLU A 84 -8.61 -2.24 -10.48
N ARG A 85 -7.78 -3.26 -10.21
CA ARG A 85 -6.53 -3.55 -10.92
C ARG A 85 -6.44 -5.04 -11.33
N PRO A 86 -7.16 -5.47 -12.36
CA PRO A 86 -7.04 -6.84 -12.88
C PRO A 86 -5.59 -7.16 -13.26
N GLY A 87 -5.11 -8.35 -12.85
CA GLY A 87 -3.76 -8.82 -13.16
C GLY A 87 -2.63 -8.22 -12.31
N TYR A 88 -2.94 -7.42 -11.29
CA TYR A 88 -1.92 -6.87 -10.39
C TYR A 88 -1.13 -7.96 -9.67
N LEU A 89 0.18 -7.78 -9.52
CA LEU A 89 1.07 -8.83 -9.07
C LEU A 89 0.83 -9.25 -7.61
N THR A 90 0.68 -8.28 -6.69
CA THR A 90 0.55 -8.54 -5.24
C THR A 90 -0.85 -8.14 -4.78
N THR A 91 -1.67 -9.09 -4.35
CA THR A 91 -3.12 -8.86 -4.15
C THR A 91 -3.62 -9.21 -2.75
N LEU A 92 -2.90 -10.08 -2.05
CA LEU A 92 -3.24 -10.52 -0.69
C LEU A 92 -2.21 -10.04 0.32
N THR A 93 -2.65 -9.79 1.55
CA THR A 93 -1.75 -9.39 2.63
C THR A 93 -0.69 -10.46 2.91
N ALA A 94 -1.08 -11.74 2.79
CA ALA A 94 -0.16 -12.86 2.97
C ALA A 94 0.96 -12.89 1.90
N GLU A 95 0.67 -12.52 0.65
CA GLU A 95 1.67 -12.41 -0.43
C GLU A 95 2.67 -11.27 -0.15
N ALA A 96 2.18 -10.15 0.37
CA ALA A 96 3.03 -9.06 0.81
C ALA A 96 3.94 -9.47 1.98
N ARG A 97 3.43 -10.20 2.99
CA ARG A 97 4.26 -10.73 4.09
C ARG A 97 5.35 -11.67 3.60
N ASP A 98 5.04 -12.56 2.66
CA ASP A 98 6.04 -13.44 2.03
C ASP A 98 7.12 -12.62 1.32
N THR A 99 6.71 -11.61 0.55
CA THR A 99 7.62 -10.71 -0.16
C THR A 99 8.55 -9.96 0.80
N VAL A 100 8.02 -9.37 1.89
CA VAL A 100 8.83 -8.72 2.93
C VAL A 100 9.84 -9.70 3.54
N THR A 101 9.40 -10.92 3.83
CA THR A 101 10.26 -11.98 4.39
C THR A 101 11.38 -12.36 3.42
N ARG A 102 11.08 -12.50 2.13
CA ARG A 102 12.05 -12.86 1.08
C ARG A 102 13.08 -11.75 0.83
N VAL A 103 12.65 -10.49 0.84
CA VAL A 103 13.56 -9.35 0.72
C VAL A 103 14.46 -9.25 1.96
N GLY A 104 13.91 -9.51 3.15
CA GLY A 104 14.68 -9.64 4.38
C GLY A 104 15.39 -8.35 4.82
N HIS A 105 14.88 -7.18 4.41
CA HIS A 105 15.46 -5.88 4.72
C HIS A 105 14.57 -5.08 5.69
N PRO A 106 15.10 -4.50 6.79
CA PRO A 106 14.29 -3.83 7.82
C PRO A 106 13.61 -2.53 7.34
N ASN A 107 14.11 -1.95 6.24
CA ASN A 107 13.58 -0.74 5.62
C ASN A 107 12.34 -0.98 4.74
N LEU A 108 12.00 -2.25 4.47
CA LEU A 108 10.81 -2.62 3.73
C LEU A 108 9.65 -2.91 4.67
N GLY A 109 8.46 -2.38 4.36
CA GLY A 109 7.24 -2.66 5.09
C GLY A 109 6.01 -2.73 4.20
N ILE A 110 4.85 -2.91 4.84
CA ILE A 110 3.55 -3.05 4.19
C ILE A 110 2.74 -1.77 4.41
N GLN A 111 2.14 -1.28 3.31
CA GLN A 111 1.02 -0.36 3.32
C GLN A 111 -0.26 -1.20 3.34
N PHE A 112 -0.97 -1.17 4.47
CA PHE A 112 -2.20 -1.92 4.65
C PHE A 112 -3.40 -1.04 4.30
N ASP A 113 -3.93 -1.19 3.08
CA ASP A 113 -5.19 -0.56 2.68
C ASP A 113 -6.37 -1.47 3.04
N PHE A 114 -7.24 -0.99 3.94
CA PHE A 114 -8.45 -1.68 4.37
C PHE A 114 -9.44 -1.92 3.23
N HIS A 115 -9.49 -1.04 2.24
CA HIS A 115 -10.35 -1.19 1.06
C HIS A 115 -9.91 -2.39 0.22
N ASN A 116 -8.60 -2.47 -0.08
CA ASN A 116 -8.04 -3.59 -0.82
C ASN A 116 -8.17 -4.92 -0.06
N ALA A 117 -7.82 -4.92 1.22
CA ALA A 117 -7.87 -6.14 2.04
C ALA A 117 -9.30 -6.68 2.19
N GLN A 118 -10.30 -5.82 2.42
CA GLN A 118 -11.69 -6.28 2.55
C GLN A 118 -12.23 -6.88 1.26
N LEU A 119 -11.93 -6.28 0.10
CA LEU A 119 -12.37 -6.81 -1.20
C LEU A 119 -11.73 -8.16 -1.55
N MET A 120 -10.47 -8.37 -1.14
CA MET A 120 -9.70 -9.53 -1.56
C MET A 120 -9.75 -10.71 -0.57
N GLU A 121 -9.77 -10.43 0.73
CA GLU A 121 -9.61 -11.47 1.76
C GLU A 121 -10.56 -11.34 2.96
N GLY A 122 -11.06 -10.14 3.26
CA GLY A 122 -11.89 -9.89 4.44
C GLY A 122 -11.16 -10.20 5.75
N SER A 123 -11.90 -10.66 6.77
CA SER A 123 -11.33 -11.15 8.04
C SER A 123 -10.28 -10.19 8.66
N LEU A 124 -10.55 -8.88 8.61
CA LEU A 124 -9.56 -7.82 8.79
C LEU A 124 -8.87 -7.79 10.15
N THR A 125 -9.59 -8.09 11.24
CA THR A 125 -8.97 -8.19 12.57
C THR A 125 -7.84 -9.21 12.58
N ARG A 126 -8.06 -10.37 11.95
CA ARG A 126 -7.04 -11.42 11.85
C ARG A 126 -5.91 -11.01 10.92
N ALA A 127 -6.22 -10.39 9.78
CA ALA A 127 -5.21 -9.88 8.86
C ALA A 127 -4.28 -8.86 9.54
N LEU A 128 -4.84 -7.94 10.34
CA LEU A 128 -4.08 -6.99 11.16
C LEU A 128 -3.22 -7.69 12.20
N GLU A 129 -3.80 -8.59 13.01
CA GLU A 129 -3.10 -9.31 14.07
C GLU A 129 -1.88 -10.09 13.54
N GLU A 130 -2.01 -10.70 12.37
CA GLU A 130 -0.92 -11.46 11.74
C GLU A 130 0.13 -10.57 11.06
N THR A 131 -0.20 -9.33 10.70
CA THR A 131 0.63 -8.48 9.82
C THR A 131 1.23 -7.27 10.53
N ILE A 132 0.71 -6.90 11.70
CA ILE A 132 1.02 -5.63 12.38
C ILE A 132 2.52 -5.32 12.47
N GLY A 133 3.37 -6.33 12.74
CA GLY A 133 4.82 -6.15 12.87
C GLY A 133 5.52 -5.64 11.60
N SER A 134 4.89 -5.80 10.44
CA SER A 134 5.41 -5.35 9.14
C SER A 134 4.69 -4.13 8.58
N ILE A 135 3.59 -3.68 9.20
CA ILE A 135 2.82 -2.52 8.72
C ILE A 135 3.55 -1.23 9.08
N LYS A 136 3.69 -0.33 8.10
CA LYS A 136 4.32 0.99 8.25
C LYS A 136 3.40 2.15 7.86
N HIS A 137 2.38 1.86 7.06
CA HIS A 137 1.31 2.79 6.73
C HIS A 137 -0.01 2.05 6.63
N MET A 138 -1.12 2.72 6.95
CA MET A 138 -2.46 2.18 6.75
C MET A 138 -3.29 3.18 5.94
N GLN A 139 -4.25 2.69 5.15
CA GLN A 139 -5.21 3.54 4.44
C GLN A 139 -6.63 3.04 4.64
N ILE A 140 -7.59 3.96 4.63
CA ILE A 140 -9.00 3.66 4.87
C ILE A 140 -9.90 4.27 3.80
N ALA A 141 -10.96 3.54 3.48
CA ALA A 141 -12.12 3.98 2.71
C ALA A 141 -13.36 3.13 3.04
N GLY A 142 -14.54 3.71 2.96
CA GLY A 142 -15.82 3.00 3.04
C GLY A 142 -16.04 2.11 1.83
N LEU A 143 -16.58 0.91 2.05
CA LEU A 143 -16.85 -0.11 1.02
C LEU A 143 -18.34 -0.35 0.85
N PRO A 144 -18.84 -0.62 -0.36
CA PRO A 144 -18.09 -0.99 -1.57
C PRO A 144 -17.61 0.19 -2.44
N GLY A 145 -18.03 1.42 -2.15
CA GLY A 145 -17.87 2.56 -3.08
C GLY A 145 -16.54 3.31 -3.02
N ARG A 146 -15.61 2.94 -2.12
CA ARG A 146 -14.43 3.73 -1.76
C ARG A 146 -14.81 5.15 -1.32
N THR A 147 -15.85 5.24 -0.48
CA THR A 147 -16.49 6.47 0.04
C THR A 147 -15.95 6.81 1.43
N PRO A 148 -16.46 7.85 2.14
CA PRO A 148 -16.05 8.10 3.53
C PRO A 148 -16.19 6.87 4.44
N PRO A 149 -15.29 6.69 5.44
CA PRO A 149 -15.21 5.49 6.27
C PRO A 149 -16.31 5.38 7.35
N ASP A 150 -17.25 6.31 7.42
CA ASP A 150 -18.50 6.17 8.19
C ASP A 150 -19.65 5.55 7.38
N GLU A 151 -19.37 5.11 6.15
CA GLU A 151 -20.35 4.51 5.25
C GLU A 151 -19.99 3.08 4.85
N GLY A 152 -21.04 2.33 4.51
CA GLY A 152 -20.89 1.01 3.91
C GLY A 152 -20.85 -0.14 4.92
N GLU A 153 -20.15 -1.22 4.56
CA GLU A 153 -20.16 -2.47 5.31
C GLU A 153 -19.13 -2.56 6.45
N MET A 154 -18.22 -1.57 6.51
CA MET A 154 -17.04 -1.60 7.37
C MET A 154 -17.28 -0.84 8.68
N ASN A 155 -17.00 -1.47 9.82
CA ASN A 155 -17.07 -0.81 11.14
C ASN A 155 -15.69 -0.26 11.54
N TYR A 156 -15.34 0.92 11.05
CA TYR A 156 -14.05 1.55 11.35
C TYR A 156 -13.81 1.89 12.82
N PRO A 157 -14.79 2.38 13.62
CA PRO A 157 -14.60 2.54 15.06
C PRO A 157 -14.11 1.27 15.77
N TYR A 158 -14.65 0.10 15.40
CA TYR A 158 -14.16 -1.18 15.90
C TYR A 158 -12.73 -1.47 15.43
N LEU A 159 -12.43 -1.24 14.15
CA LEU A 159 -11.09 -1.47 13.58
C LEU A 159 -10.03 -0.54 14.18
N PHE A 160 -10.36 0.72 14.47
CA PHE A 160 -9.48 1.63 15.21
C PHE A 160 -9.16 1.10 16.61
N GLY A 161 -10.16 0.56 17.33
CA GLY A 161 -9.91 -0.11 18.61
C GLY A 161 -9.03 -1.37 18.50
N VAL A 162 -9.03 -2.05 17.34
CA VAL A 162 -8.08 -3.15 17.06
C VAL A 162 -6.68 -2.59 16.82
N ILE A 163 -6.55 -1.54 16.00
CA ILE A 163 -5.28 -0.87 15.69
C ILE A 163 -4.61 -0.37 16.98
N ASP A 164 -5.36 0.29 17.86
CA ASP A 164 -4.89 0.77 19.16
C ASP A 164 -4.40 -0.38 20.05
N ARG A 165 -5.18 -1.47 20.15
CA ARG A 165 -4.82 -2.65 20.94
C ARG A 165 -3.53 -3.29 20.44
N LEU A 166 -3.28 -3.25 19.13
CA LEU A 166 -2.09 -3.79 18.50
C LEU A 166 -0.88 -2.83 18.56
N GLY A 167 -1.07 -1.61 19.07
CA GLY A 167 0.01 -0.65 19.32
C GLY A 167 0.59 -0.03 18.04
N TYR A 168 -0.22 0.14 17.00
CA TYR A 168 0.21 0.88 15.82
C TYR A 168 0.32 2.39 16.13
N GLU A 169 1.49 2.97 15.85
CA GLU A 169 1.77 4.39 16.11
C GLU A 169 1.97 5.20 14.81
N GLY A 170 1.74 4.59 13.65
CA GLY A 170 1.92 5.22 12.35
C GLY A 170 0.70 6.03 11.90
N TRP A 171 0.80 6.59 10.69
CA TRP A 171 -0.30 7.35 10.08
C TRP A 171 -1.35 6.44 9.44
N ILE A 172 -2.60 6.90 9.46
CA ILE A 172 -3.73 6.33 8.71
C ILE A 172 -4.13 7.35 7.63
N GLY A 173 -3.95 7.00 6.36
CA GLY A 173 -4.31 7.81 5.20
C GLY A 173 -5.78 7.69 4.83
N HIS A 174 -6.42 8.81 4.50
CA HIS A 174 -7.82 8.87 4.08
C HIS A 174 -7.92 8.79 2.55
N GLU A 175 -7.77 7.60 1.98
CA GLU A 175 -7.75 7.40 0.53
C GLU A 175 -9.12 7.00 -0.03
N TYR A 176 -10.10 7.87 0.19
CA TYR A 176 -11.46 7.72 -0.32
C TYR A 176 -11.87 8.85 -1.25
N ARG A 177 -12.94 8.63 -2.02
CA ARG A 177 -13.58 9.62 -2.86
C ARG A 177 -14.70 10.30 -2.08
N PRO A 178 -14.64 11.62 -1.82
CA PRO A 178 -15.80 12.36 -1.33
C PRO A 178 -16.97 12.22 -2.30
N HIS A 179 -18.20 12.37 -1.82
CA HIS A 179 -19.39 12.40 -2.69
C HIS A 179 -19.29 13.51 -3.73
N ASP A 180 -19.80 13.24 -4.93
CA ASP A 180 -19.71 14.12 -6.11
C ASP A 180 -20.33 15.52 -5.89
N ASP A 181 -21.19 15.68 -4.88
CA ASP A 181 -21.91 16.91 -4.52
C ASP A 181 -21.39 17.58 -3.22
N GLY A 182 -20.42 16.96 -2.53
CA GLY A 182 -19.88 17.44 -1.26
C GLY A 182 -18.47 18.01 -1.39
N ALA A 183 -18.21 19.16 -0.77
CA ALA A 183 -16.83 19.61 -0.58
C ALA A 183 -16.08 18.58 0.30
N THR A 184 -14.78 18.33 0.04
CA THR A 184 -13.91 17.45 0.86
C THR A 184 -14.03 17.73 2.36
N LYS A 185 -14.32 18.97 2.75
CA LYS A 185 -14.54 19.34 4.14
C LYS A 185 -15.75 18.64 4.77
N GLU A 186 -16.85 18.50 4.03
CA GLU A 186 -18.07 17.88 4.51
C GLU A 186 -17.91 16.37 4.68
N SER A 187 -17.05 15.73 3.89
CA SER A 187 -16.76 14.30 4.01
C SER A 187 -15.85 13.96 5.19
N LEU A 188 -15.35 14.95 5.94
CA LEU A 188 -14.51 14.74 7.13
C LEU A 188 -15.31 14.74 8.44
N ARG A 189 -16.64 14.82 8.41
CA ARG A 189 -17.47 14.87 9.64
C ARG A 189 -17.26 13.65 10.55
N TRP A 190 -17.03 12.48 9.98
CA TRP A 190 -16.68 11.27 10.72
C TRP A 190 -15.40 11.45 11.54
N ALA A 191 -14.47 12.28 11.06
CA ALA A 191 -13.15 12.45 11.66
C ALA A 191 -13.17 13.43 12.86
N ALA A 192 -14.28 14.15 13.06
CA ALA A 192 -14.43 15.14 14.14
C ALA A 192 -14.29 14.52 15.53
N GLU A 193 -14.72 13.27 15.71
CA GLU A 193 -14.55 12.54 16.98
C GLU A 193 -13.08 12.21 17.30
N PHE A 194 -12.22 12.24 16.27
CA PHE A 194 -10.77 12.05 16.37
C PHE A 194 -10.00 13.38 16.34
N GLY A 195 -10.70 14.52 16.45
CA GLY A 195 -10.10 15.86 16.50
C GLY A 195 -9.72 16.45 15.14
N LEU A 196 -10.24 15.90 14.04
CA LEU A 196 -10.04 16.42 12.69
C LEU A 196 -11.32 17.12 12.20
N GLY A 197 -11.27 18.44 11.96
CA GLY A 197 -12.40 19.23 11.46
C GLY A 197 -12.36 20.71 11.79
#